data_AF-A0A227J7P0-F1
#
_entry.id   AF-A0A227J7P0-F1
#
_cell.length_a   1.000
_cell.length_b   1.000
_cell.length_c   1.000
_cell.angle_alpha   90.00
_cell.angle_beta   90.00
_cell.angle_gamma   90.00
#
_symmetry.space_group_name_H-M   'P 1'
#
loop_
_entity.id
_entity.type
_entity.pdbx_description
1 polymer ?
#
loop_
_entity_poly.entity_id
_entity_poly.type
_entity_poly.pdbx_seq_one_letter_code
_entity_poly.pdbx_strand_id
1 'polypeptide(L)'
;LKVARFGDNMRQVAVTEGNKVSAQIQFGYEVNAYGLGELSDVVNSISDADVNHQLDKYACMYEMSPDLFNDSDLKKLMAQEARLELGMESFLKSVGAGAFTNTFENLTGLTNLPGLATQRLMAKGFGYGGEGDWKTA
;
A
#
# COMPACT_ATOMS: atom_id res chain seq x y z
N LEU A 1 8.13 9.00 -13.76
CA LEU A 1 7.57 8.46 -12.51
C LEU A 1 6.09 8.16 -12.76
N LYS A 2 5.56 7.06 -12.22
CA LYS A 2 4.12 6.75 -12.23
C LYS A 2 3.61 6.59 -10.81
N VAL A 3 2.49 7.25 -10.50
CA VAL A 3 1.80 7.22 -9.21
C VAL A 3 0.52 6.39 -9.36
N ALA A 4 0.40 5.32 -8.59
CA ALA A 4 -0.80 4.49 -8.54
C ALA A 4 -1.70 4.89 -7.37
N ARG A 5 -2.95 5.26 -7.64
CA ARG A 5 -3.92 5.63 -6.60
C ARG A 5 -4.89 4.48 -6.34
N PHE A 6 -4.97 4.03 -5.09
CA PHE A 6 -5.97 3.08 -4.63
C PHE A 6 -7.11 3.82 -3.93
N GLY A 7 -8.16 4.10 -4.69
CA GLY A 7 -9.23 5.02 -4.30
C GLY A 7 -8.97 6.46 -4.74
N ASP A 8 -9.84 7.36 -4.29
CA ASP A 8 -9.75 8.79 -4.59
C ASP A 8 -9.24 9.59 -3.39
N ASN A 9 -9.20 10.92 -3.51
CA ASN A 9 -8.92 11.80 -2.39
C ASN A 9 -9.92 11.59 -1.25
N MET A 10 -9.49 11.79 -0.01
CA MET A 10 -10.42 11.90 1.12
C MET A 10 -11.45 13.01 0.83
N ARG A 11 -12.72 12.71 1.07
CA ARG A 11 -13.84 13.61 0.79
C ARG A 11 -13.65 14.94 1.52
N GLN A 12 -14.04 16.02 0.82
CA GLN A 12 -13.99 17.40 1.31
C GLN A 12 -12.56 17.93 1.61
N VAL A 13 -11.51 17.26 1.14
CA VAL A 13 -10.12 17.75 1.26
C VAL A 13 -9.71 18.52 0.02
N ALA A 14 -9.21 19.75 0.21
CA ALA A 14 -8.78 20.61 -0.89
C ALA A 14 -7.31 20.42 -1.29
N VAL A 15 -6.39 20.42 -0.30
CA VAL A 15 -4.95 20.51 -0.57
C VAL A 15 -4.38 19.29 -1.31
N THR A 16 -5.01 18.13 -1.15
CA THR A 16 -4.59 16.86 -1.78
C THR A 16 -5.17 16.68 -3.18
N GLU A 17 -6.14 17.51 -3.58
CA GLU A 17 -6.67 17.54 -4.95
C GLU A 17 -5.72 18.31 -5.89
N GLY A 18 -6.01 18.29 -7.19
CA GLY A 18 -5.36 19.16 -8.16
C GLY A 18 -5.54 18.66 -9.59
N ASN A 19 -4.98 19.41 -10.54
CA ASN A 19 -5.03 19.04 -11.94
C ASN A 19 -3.86 18.11 -12.31
N LYS A 20 -4.15 16.80 -12.40
CA LYS A 20 -3.19 15.76 -12.77
C LYS A 20 -2.60 15.97 -14.17
N VAL A 21 -3.39 16.48 -15.13
CA VAL A 21 -2.91 16.80 -16.49
C VAL A 21 -1.88 17.94 -16.45
N SER A 22 -2.18 19.01 -15.70
CA SER A 22 -1.22 20.12 -15.54
C SER A 22 0.07 19.66 -14.85
N ALA A 23 -0.02 18.79 -13.83
CA ALA A 23 1.15 18.23 -13.17
C ALA A 23 1.99 17.37 -14.14
N GLN A 24 1.36 16.56 -14.98
CA GLN A 24 2.06 15.77 -15.99
C GLN A 24 2.76 16.64 -17.04
N ILE A 25 2.13 17.73 -17.51
CA ILE A 25 2.77 18.69 -18.43
C ILE A 25 3.99 19.36 -17.77
N GLN A 26 3.87 19.75 -16.51
CA GLN A 26 4.89 20.52 -15.81
C GLN A 26 6.08 19.67 -15.31
N PHE A 27 5.81 18.48 -14.79
CA PHE A 27 6.78 17.65 -14.07
C PHE A 27 7.01 16.27 -14.70
N GLY A 28 6.17 15.86 -15.65
CA GLY A 28 6.35 14.61 -16.42
C GLY A 28 5.96 13.32 -15.68
N TYR A 29 5.35 13.37 -14.49
CA TYR A 29 4.86 12.18 -13.80
C TYR A 29 3.39 11.89 -14.13
N GLU A 30 3.04 10.61 -14.20
CA GLU A 30 1.69 10.13 -14.47
C GLU A 30 0.98 9.80 -13.16
N VAL A 31 -0.32 10.09 -13.07
CA VAL A 31 -1.14 9.81 -11.88
C VAL A 31 -2.43 9.13 -12.32
N ASN A 32 -2.54 7.83 -12.05
CA ASN A 32 -3.69 7.02 -12.46
C ASN A 32 -4.33 6.32 -11.26
N ALA A 33 -5.66 6.22 -11.27
CA ALA A 33 -6.40 5.47 -10.27
C ALA A 33 -6.65 4.05 -10.76
N TYR A 34 -6.53 3.10 -9.84
CA TYR A 34 -6.78 1.67 -10.07
C TYR A 34 -7.92 1.20 -9.17
N GLY A 35 -8.70 0.23 -9.66
CA GLY A 35 -9.77 -0.34 -8.88
C GLY A 35 -9.23 -1.07 -7.65
N LEU A 36 -9.87 -0.88 -6.49
CA LEU A 36 -9.53 -1.65 -5.28
C LEU A 36 -9.78 -3.16 -5.45
N GLY A 37 -10.70 -3.55 -6.34
CA GLY A 37 -10.90 -4.94 -6.72
C GLY A 37 -9.62 -5.56 -7.30
N GLU A 38 -8.97 -4.87 -8.25
CA GLU A 38 -7.72 -5.35 -8.87
C GLU A 38 -6.60 -5.48 -7.85
N LEU A 39 -6.47 -4.51 -6.93
CA LEU A 39 -5.50 -4.62 -5.84
C LEU A 39 -5.84 -5.80 -4.92
N SER A 40 -7.10 -5.94 -4.52
CA SER A 40 -7.54 -7.01 -3.63
C SER A 40 -7.32 -8.39 -4.23
N ASP A 41 -7.51 -8.56 -5.55
CA ASP A 41 -7.26 -9.82 -6.24
C ASP A 41 -5.79 -10.21 -6.18
N VAL A 42 -4.88 -9.25 -6.42
CA VAL A 42 -3.43 -9.47 -6.30
C VAL A 42 -3.05 -9.80 -4.86
N VAL A 43 -3.53 -9.05 -3.87
CA VAL A 43 -3.29 -9.32 -2.44
C VAL A 43 -3.78 -10.72 -2.04
N ASN A 44 -4.96 -11.12 -2.50
CA ASN A 44 -5.54 -12.42 -2.19
C ASN A 44 -4.82 -13.58 -2.90
N SER A 45 -4.16 -13.31 -4.03
CA SER A 45 -3.38 -14.31 -4.77
C SER A 45 -2.03 -14.68 -4.13
N ILE A 46 -1.54 -13.90 -3.17
CA ILE A 46 -0.26 -14.17 -2.49
C ILE A 46 -0.34 -15.51 -1.76
N SER A 47 0.71 -16.31 -1.79
CA SER A 47 0.69 -17.61 -1.12
C SER A 47 0.92 -17.48 0.39
N ASP A 48 0.38 -18.42 1.17
CA ASP A 48 0.66 -18.48 2.62
C ASP A 48 2.15 -18.71 2.90
N ALA A 49 2.85 -19.42 2.00
CA ALA A 49 4.28 -19.64 2.10
C ALA A 49 5.07 -18.32 2.00
N ASP A 50 4.71 -17.45 1.05
CA ASP A 50 5.35 -16.13 0.90
C ASP A 50 5.07 -15.23 2.10
N VAL A 51 3.83 -15.27 2.62
CA VAL A 51 3.45 -14.55 3.84
C VAL A 51 4.28 -15.00 5.02
N ASN A 52 4.42 -16.31 5.25
CA ASN A 52 5.23 -16.84 6.34
C ASN A 52 6.71 -16.44 6.19
N HIS A 53 7.26 -16.52 4.98
CA HIS A 53 8.62 -16.07 4.72
C HIS A 53 8.83 -14.57 4.97
N GLN A 54 7.82 -13.75 4.69
CA GLN A 54 7.86 -12.31 4.99
C GLN A 54 7.79 -12.05 6.51
N LEU A 55 6.99 -12.82 7.26
CA LEU A 55 6.94 -12.74 8.72
C LEU A 55 8.30 -13.11 9.35
N ASP A 56 9.00 -14.11 8.82
CA ASP A 56 10.36 -14.45 9.27
C ASP A 56 11.32 -13.27 9.07
N LYS A 57 11.20 -12.55 7.95
CA LYS A 57 11.98 -11.32 7.73
C LYS A 57 11.65 -10.23 8.75
N TYR A 58 10.38 -10.08 9.12
CA TYR A 58 10.00 -9.12 10.17
C TYR A 58 10.67 -9.47 11.49
N ALA A 59 10.62 -10.74 11.90
CA ALA A 59 11.24 -11.22 13.13
C ALA A 59 12.77 -11.03 13.15
N CYS A 60 13.42 -11.08 11.99
CA CYS A 60 14.86 -10.81 11.87
C CYS A 60 15.22 -9.32 11.86
N MET A 61 14.31 -8.44 11.44
CA MET A 61 14.59 -7.01 11.25
C MET A 61 14.11 -6.13 12.40
N TYR A 62 13.14 -6.59 13.18
CA TYR A 62 12.47 -5.78 14.20
C TYR A 62 12.42 -6.48 15.54
N GLU A 63 12.32 -5.68 16.60
CA GLU A 63 11.92 -6.16 17.91
C GLU A 63 10.41 -6.41 17.91
N MET A 64 10.02 -7.67 18.05
CA MET A 64 8.63 -8.10 18.01
C MET A 64 8.07 -8.16 19.44
N SER A 65 6.93 -7.53 19.68
CA SER A 65 6.25 -7.62 20.98
C SER A 65 5.98 -9.08 21.36
N PRO A 66 6.28 -9.52 22.60
CA PRO A 66 5.96 -10.88 23.06
C PRO A 66 4.50 -11.26 22.88
N ASP A 67 3.58 -10.30 23.01
CA ASP A 67 2.14 -10.52 22.87
C ASP A 67 1.76 -11.03 21.48
N LEU A 68 2.52 -10.62 20.45
CA LEU A 68 2.33 -11.10 19.09
C LEU A 68 2.51 -12.62 18.98
N PHE A 69 3.36 -13.22 19.82
CA PHE A 69 3.59 -14.67 19.79
C PHE A 69 2.53 -15.45 20.57
N ASN A 70 1.77 -14.79 21.45
CA ASN A 70 0.81 -15.43 22.33
C ASN A 70 -0.65 -15.18 21.92
N ASP A 71 -0.90 -14.13 21.12
CA ASP A 71 -2.23 -13.76 20.64
C ASP A 71 -2.43 -14.15 19.16
N SER A 72 -3.39 -15.04 18.89
CA SER A 72 -3.70 -15.51 17.54
C SER A 72 -4.28 -14.42 16.62
N ASP A 73 -5.01 -13.47 17.16
CA ASP A 73 -5.63 -12.39 16.40
C ASP A 73 -4.56 -11.38 15.97
N LEU A 74 -3.61 -11.08 16.86
CA LEU A 74 -2.45 -10.24 16.50
C LEU A 74 -1.57 -10.91 15.45
N LYS A 75 -1.32 -12.23 15.54
CA LYS A 75 -0.63 -12.97 14.47
C LYS A 75 -1.33 -12.86 13.13
N LYS A 76 -2.66 -13.02 13.13
CA LYS A 76 -3.47 -12.93 11.92
C LYS A 76 -3.39 -11.54 11.31
N LEU A 77 -3.46 -10.49 12.12
CA LEU A 77 -3.33 -9.10 11.65
C LEU A 77 -1.95 -8.84 11.05
N MET A 78 -0.88 -9.35 11.66
CA MET A 78 0.48 -9.24 11.10
C MET A 78 0.65 -10.03 9.79
N ALA A 79 0.05 -11.21 9.69
CA ALA A 79 0.04 -11.98 8.45
C ALA A 79 -0.72 -11.25 7.32
N GLN A 80 -1.82 -10.58 7.66
CA GLN A 80 -2.59 -9.73 6.74
C GLN A 80 -1.77 -8.52 6.28
N GLU A 81 -1.04 -7.84 7.18
CA GLU A 81 -0.11 -6.78 6.82
C GLU A 81 1.01 -7.26 5.89
N ALA A 82 1.61 -8.43 6.16
CA ALA A 82 2.63 -9.01 5.30
C ALA A 82 2.09 -9.34 3.91
N ARG A 83 0.85 -9.84 3.83
CA ARG A 83 0.15 -10.09 2.58
C ARG A 83 -0.13 -8.80 1.81
N LEU A 84 -0.56 -7.74 2.50
CA LEU A 84 -0.74 -6.41 1.91
C LEU A 84 0.58 -5.88 1.34
N GLU A 85 1.70 -5.99 2.07
CA GLU A 85 3.02 -5.57 1.58
C GLU A 85 3.37 -6.26 0.25
N LEU A 86 3.28 -7.59 0.21
CA LEU A 86 3.64 -8.39 -0.95
C LEU A 86 2.70 -8.13 -2.14
N GLY A 87 1.39 -8.06 -1.87
CA GLY A 87 0.38 -7.80 -2.90
C GLY A 87 0.51 -6.41 -3.49
N MET A 88 0.67 -5.39 -2.64
CA MET A 88 0.89 -4.01 -3.09
C MET A 88 2.20 -3.88 -3.85
N GLU A 89 3.31 -4.46 -3.37
CA GLU A 89 4.58 -4.44 -4.10
C GLU A 89 4.46 -5.07 -5.49
N SER A 90 3.80 -6.23 -5.57
CA SER A 90 3.56 -6.95 -6.82
C SER A 90 2.74 -6.11 -7.80
N PHE A 91 1.64 -5.51 -7.31
CA PHE A 91 0.79 -4.63 -8.11
C PHE A 91 1.56 -3.40 -8.61
N LEU A 92 2.28 -2.71 -7.73
CA LEU A 92 3.01 -1.50 -8.09
C LEU A 92 4.08 -1.80 -9.15
N LYS A 93 4.80 -2.91 -9.01
CA LYS A 93 5.77 -3.36 -10.01
C LYS A 93 5.11 -3.71 -11.35
N SER A 94 3.95 -4.37 -11.34
CA SER A 94 3.28 -4.80 -12.57
C SER A 94 2.81 -3.62 -13.43
N VAL A 95 2.39 -2.52 -12.79
CA VAL A 95 1.99 -1.28 -13.50
C VAL A 95 3.14 -0.29 -13.69
N GLY A 96 4.34 -0.62 -13.21
CA GLY A 96 5.53 0.24 -13.27
C GLY A 96 5.42 1.50 -12.41
N ALA A 97 4.66 1.46 -11.31
CA ALA A 97 4.52 2.54 -10.36
C ALA A 97 5.76 2.65 -9.46
N GLY A 98 6.24 3.88 -9.27
CA GLY A 98 7.30 4.20 -8.30
C GLY A 98 6.77 4.89 -7.04
N ALA A 99 5.49 5.24 -7.01
CA ALA A 99 4.82 5.87 -5.88
C ALA A 99 3.34 5.47 -5.84
N PHE A 100 2.70 5.62 -4.69
CA PHE A 100 1.29 5.26 -4.53
C PHE A 100 0.55 6.05 -3.46
N THR A 101 -0.77 5.97 -3.50
CA THR A 101 -1.64 6.52 -2.45
C THR A 101 -2.69 5.49 -2.03
N ASN A 102 -3.15 5.57 -0.79
CA ASN A 102 -4.35 4.88 -0.29
C ASN A 102 -5.36 5.89 0.26
N THR A 103 -6.54 5.43 0.65
CA THR A 103 -7.51 6.23 1.40
C THR A 103 -8.28 5.34 2.37
N PHE A 104 -8.37 5.72 3.65
CA PHE A 104 -9.12 4.95 4.63
C PHE A 104 -10.63 4.96 4.37
N GLU A 105 -11.13 5.91 3.56
CA GLU A 105 -12.54 6.01 3.20
C GLU A 105 -12.98 4.95 2.19
N ASN A 106 -12.04 4.22 1.58
CA ASN A 106 -12.34 3.10 0.71
C ASN A 106 -11.28 2.00 0.85
N LEU A 107 -11.64 0.95 1.59
CA LEU A 107 -10.82 -0.25 1.81
C LEU A 107 -11.53 -1.52 1.31
N THR A 108 -12.48 -1.36 0.38
CA THR A 108 -13.30 -2.48 -0.10
C THR A 108 -12.43 -3.61 -0.63
N GLY A 109 -12.59 -4.82 -0.07
CA GLY A 109 -11.83 -6.00 -0.46
C GLY A 109 -10.46 -6.15 0.22
N LEU A 110 -9.99 -5.15 0.96
CA LEU A 110 -8.77 -5.24 1.78
C LEU A 110 -9.11 -5.60 3.22
N THR A 111 -8.17 -6.27 3.89
CA THR A 111 -8.35 -6.73 5.28
C THR A 111 -8.31 -5.59 6.27
N ASN A 112 -7.45 -4.59 6.03
CA ASN A 112 -7.21 -3.46 6.90
C ASN A 112 -6.49 -2.33 6.12
N LEU A 113 -6.37 -1.15 6.75
CA LEU A 113 -5.59 -0.04 6.18
C LEU A 113 -4.09 -0.43 6.18
N PRO A 114 -3.37 -0.35 5.04
CA PRO A 114 -1.95 -0.72 4.97
C PRO A 114 -1.08 0.22 5.82
N GLY A 115 -0.46 -0.32 6.88
CA GLY A 115 0.37 0.42 7.82
C GLY A 115 1.85 0.08 7.68
N LEU A 116 2.25 -1.07 8.23
CA LEU A 116 3.63 -1.58 8.13
C LEU A 116 4.00 -1.87 6.67
N ALA A 117 3.06 -2.40 5.90
CA ALA A 117 3.20 -2.60 4.46
C ALA A 117 3.67 -1.30 3.76
N THR A 118 3.01 -0.19 4.05
CA THR A 118 3.34 1.14 3.52
C THR A 118 4.73 1.59 3.95
N GLN A 119 5.07 1.48 5.23
CA GLN A 119 6.40 1.85 5.75
C GLN A 119 7.52 1.06 5.08
N ARG A 120 7.32 -0.24 4.86
CA ARG A 120 8.32 -1.10 4.23
C ARG A 120 8.46 -0.85 2.74
N LEU A 121 7.38 -0.48 2.04
CA LEU A 121 7.47 -0.03 0.66
C LEU A 121 8.22 1.30 0.55
N MET A 122 7.98 2.25 1.45
CA MET A 122 8.79 3.48 1.52
C MET A 122 10.27 3.18 1.78
N ALA A 123 10.58 2.24 2.68
CA ALA A 123 11.97 1.82 2.93
C ALA A 123 12.63 1.17 1.70
N LYS A 124 11.85 0.62 0.76
CA LYS A 124 12.32 0.12 -0.54
C LYS A 124 12.42 1.21 -1.62
N GLY A 125 12.08 2.46 -1.30
CA GLY A 125 12.17 3.61 -2.19
C GLY A 125 10.88 3.98 -2.93
N PHE A 126 9.73 3.38 -2.59
CA PHE A 126 8.45 3.82 -3.14
C PHE A 126 8.00 5.12 -2.49
N GLY A 127 7.55 6.07 -3.31
CA GLY A 127 6.87 7.27 -2.81
C GLY A 127 5.49 6.95 -2.24
N TYR A 128 5.05 7.68 -1.21
CA TYR A 128 3.75 7.48 -0.57
C TYR A 128 3.10 8.79 -0.15
N GLY A 129 1.79 8.89 -0.42
CA GLY A 129 0.92 9.96 0.06
C GLY A 129 -0.38 9.37 0.61
N GLY A 130 -0.71 9.74 1.84
CA GLY A 130 -1.96 9.33 2.47
C GLY A 130 -3.18 9.99 1.83
N GLU A 131 -4.35 9.40 2.05
CA GLU A 131 -5.65 10.01 1.75
C GLU A 131 -5.82 10.49 0.29
N GLY A 132 -5.20 9.75 -0.63
CA GLY A 132 -5.21 10.04 -2.07
C GLY A 132 -4.28 11.17 -2.49
N ASP A 133 -3.35 11.64 -1.65
CA ASP A 133 -2.44 12.75 -1.93
C ASP A 133 -1.28 12.38 -2.89
N TRP A 134 -1.60 12.36 -4.17
CA TRP A 134 -0.69 12.03 -5.26
C TRP A 134 0.37 13.09 -5.55
N LYS A 135 0.30 14.27 -4.91
CA LYS A 135 1.33 15.32 -5.07
C LYS A 135 2.50 15.10 -4.12
N THR A 136 2.22 14.56 -2.93
CA THR A 136 3.22 14.22 -1.92
C THR A 136 3.84 12.85 -2.18
N ALA A 137 3.05 11.91 -2.73
CA ALA A 137 3.49 10.57 -3.12
C ALA A 137 4.58 10.58 -4.19
#